data_AF-B9BPF7-F1
#
_entry.id   AF-B9BPF7-F1
#
_cell.length_a   1.000
_cell.length_b   1.000
_cell.length_c   1.000
_cell.angle_alpha   90.00
_cell.angle_beta   90.00
_cell.angle_gamma   90.00
#
_symmetry.space_group_name_H-M   'P 1'
#
loop_
_entity.id
_entity.type
_entity.pdbx_description
1 polymer ?
#
loop_
_entity_poly.entity_id
_entity_poly.type
_entity_poly.pdbx_seq_one_letter_code
_entity_poly.pdbx_strand_id
1 'polypeptide(L)' 'MLRYLIGIGIPYLGVMGVLPWVASQDRYVFGVPFLFMWIFAWFVLTSGCLFACWMLFDRHAPGA' A
#
# COMPACT_ATOMS: atom_id res chain seq x y z
N MET A 1 -18.19 6.39 -0.76
CA MET A 1 -17.26 6.71 0.36
C MET A 1 -16.45 5.49 0.81
N LEU A 2 -17.04 4.28 0.92
CA LEU A 2 -16.33 3.07 1.35
C LEU A 2 -15.07 2.70 0.51
N ARG A 3 -15.10 3.00 -0.80
CA ARG A 3 -13.95 2.86 -1.70
C ARG A 3 -12.70 3.64 -1.27
N TYR A 4 -12.83 4.82 -0.69
CA TYR A 4 -11.69 5.61 -0.20
C TYR A 4 -11.13 5.05 1.12
N LEU A 5 -12.00 4.53 1.98
CA LEU A 5 -11.58 3.87 3.22
C LEU A 5 -10.74 2.61 2.94
N ILE A 6 -11.12 1.83 1.92
CA ILE A 6 -10.40 0.60 1.56
C ILE A 6 -9.15 0.92 0.73
N GLY A 7 -9.27 1.80 -0.27
CA GLY A 7 -8.20 2.12 -1.21
C GLY A 7 -7.10 3.02 -0.65
N ILE A 8 -7.41 3.89 0.32
CA ILE A 8 -6.44 4.81 0.94
C ILE A 8 -6.22 4.48 2.41
N GLY A 9 -7.26 4.08 3.14
CA GLY A 9 -7.12 3.80 4.58
C GLY A 9 -6.20 2.62 4.86
N ILE A 10 -6.29 1.54 4.09
CA ILE A 10 -5.42 0.36 4.23
C ILE A 10 -3.94 0.69 3.97
N PRO A 11 -3.57 1.30 2.82
CA PRO A 11 -2.16 1.66 2.60
C PRO A 11 -1.66 2.72 3.58
N TYR A 12 -2.48 3.71 3.95
CA TYR A 12 -2.05 4.74 4.90
C TYR A 12 -1.78 4.17 6.30
N LEU A 13 -2.70 3.39 6.86
CA LEU A 13 -2.53 2.78 8.18
C LEU A 13 -1.42 1.74 8.19
N GLY A 14 -1.30 0.97 7.10
CA GLY A 14 -0.26 -0.04 6.96
C GLY A 14 1.14 0.55 6.85
N VAL A 15 1.31 1.65 6.11
CA VAL A 15 2.58 2.38 6.09
C VAL A 15 2.84 3.00 7.45
N MET A 16 1.96 3.87 7.95
CA MET A 16 2.23 4.68 9.14
C MET A 16 2.33 3.86 10.43
N GLY A 17 1.53 2.80 10.56
CA GLY A 17 1.54 1.96 11.76
C GLY A 17 2.75 1.03 11.84
N VAL A 18 3.25 0.57 10.68
CA VAL A 18 4.32 -0.44 10.62
C VAL A 18 5.69 0.21 10.36
N LEU A 19 5.73 1.46 9.87
CA LEU A 19 6.96 2.22 9.63
C LEU A 19 7.91 2.28 10.84
N PRO A 20 7.47 2.56 12.09
CA PRO A 20 8.37 2.63 13.23
C PRO A 20 9.05 1.28 13.52
N TRP A 21 8.31 0.18 13.34
CA TRP A 21 8.83 -1.17 13.54
C TRP A 21 9.81 -1.58 12.43
N VAL A 22 9.52 -1.22 11.18
CA VAL A 22 10.43 -1.50 10.05
C VAL A 22 11.69 -0.65 10.12
N ALA A 23 11.55 0.63 10.51
CA ALA A 23 12.67 1.55 10.67
C ALA A 23 13.59 1.17 11.84
N SER A 24 13.09 0.42 12.83
CA SER A 24 13.92 -0.13 13.91
C SER A 24 14.63 -1.44 13.56
N GLN A 25 14.36 -2.03 12.38
CA GLN A 25 15.09 -3.21 11.92
C GLN A 25 16.41 -2.82 11.25
N ASP A 26 17.54 -3.13 11.88
CA ASP A 26 18.88 -3.10 11.24
C ASP A 26 19.10 -4.32 10.32
N ARG A 27 18.13 -4.59 9.44
CA ARG A 27 18.21 -5.67 8.47
C ARG A 27 18.59 -5.13 7.11
N TYR A 28 19.61 -5.74 6.52
CA TYR A 28 20.06 -5.46 5.17
C TYR A 28 19.73 -6.65 4.27
N VAL A 29 19.25 -6.37 3.07
CA VAL A 29 18.97 -7.36 2.03
C VAL A 29 19.81 -6.98 0.81
N PHE A 30 20.73 -7.86 0.43
CA PHE A 30 21.73 -7.59 -0.63
C PHE A 30 22.54 -6.29 -0.42
N GLY A 31 22.80 -5.92 0.84
CA GLY A 31 23.52 -4.68 1.19
C GLY A 31 22.66 -3.41 1.19
N VAL A 32 21.35 -3.52 0.92
CA VAL A 32 20.40 -2.40 0.97
C VAL A 32 19.56 -2.50 2.25
N PRO A 33 19.33 -1.40 2.99
CA PRO A 33 18.44 -1.40 4.14
C PRO A 33 17.04 -1.91 3.79
N PHE A 34 16.50 -2.80 4.63
CA PHE A 34 15.18 -3.41 4.47
C PHE A 34 14.05 -2.38 4.33
N LEU A 35 14.19 -1.22 4.98
CA LEU A 35 13.27 -0.08 4.87
C LEU A 35 12.99 0.32 3.42
N PHE A 36 13.99 0.29 2.54
CA PHE A 36 13.79 0.66 1.14
C PHE A 36 12.94 -0.37 0.39
N MET A 37 13.22 -1.66 0.57
CA MET A 37 12.40 -2.71 -0.04
C MET A 37 10.95 -2.64 0.44
N TRP A 38 10.76 -2.37 1.73
CA TRP A 38 9.43 -2.17 2.32
C TRP A 38 8.67 -1.01 1.66
N ILE A 39 9.31 0.16 1.51
CA ILE A 39 8.70 1.32 0.84
C ILE A 39 8.29 0.98 -0.60
N PHE A 40 9.16 0.30 -1.37
CA PHE A 40 8.83 -0.14 -2.73
C PHE A 40 7.66 -1.14 -2.75
N ALA A 41 7.60 -2.06 -1.78
CA ALA A 41 6.49 -2.98 -1.65
C ALA A 41 5.16 -2.25 -1.41
N TRP A 42 5.14 -1.18 -0.60
CA TRP A 42 3.95 -0.34 -0.43
C TRP A 42 3.53 0.40 -1.68
N PHE A 43 4.47 0.75 -2.55
CA PHE A 43 4.14 1.37 -3.82
C PHE A 43 3.31 0.42 -4.70
N VAL A 44 3.75 -0.84 -4.79
CA VAL A 44 3.03 -1.90 -5.50
C VAL A 44 1.70 -2.20 -4.81
N LEU A 45 1.68 -2.30 -3.48
CA LEU A 45 0.45 -2.56 -2.73
C LEU A 45 -0.59 -1.46 -2.91
N THR A 46 -0.16 -0.18 -2.89
CA THR A 46 -1.05 0.97 -3.10
C THR A 46 -1.64 0.96 -4.51
N SER A 47 -0.81 0.65 -5.52
CA SER A 47 -1.28 0.45 -6.90
C SER A 47 -2.29 -0.70 -6.99
N GLY A 48 -2.02 -1.81 -6.31
CA GLY A 48 -2.94 -2.95 -6.19
C GLY A 48 -4.24 -2.61 -5.46
N CYS A 49 -4.21 -1.78 -4.41
CA CYS A 49 -5.40 -1.31 -3.70
C CYS A 49 -6.27 -0.45 -4.61
N LEU A 50 -5.67 0.46 -5.38
CA LEU A 50 -6.37 1.27 -6.38
C LEU A 50 -6.98 0.38 -7.46
N PHE A 51 -6.23 -0.60 -7.96
CA PHE A 51 -6.72 -1.56 -8.95
C PHE A 51 -7.87 -2.42 -8.40
N ALA A 52 -7.78 -2.89 -7.16
CA ALA A 52 -8.84 -3.65 -6.50
C ALA A 52 -10.08 -2.78 -6.29
N CYS A 53 -9.92 -1.52 -5.91
CA CYS A 53 -11.03 -0.57 -5.82
C CYS A 53 -11.69 -0.36 -7.19
N TRP A 54 -10.90 -0.21 -8.25
CA TRP A 54 -11.42 -0.09 -9.61
C TRP A 54 -12.20 -1.35 -10.01
N MET A 55 -11.60 -2.52 -9.82
CA MET A 55 -12.20 -3.81 -10.17
C MET A 55 -13.45 -4.09 -9.35
N LEU A 56 -13.52 -3.77 -8.05
CA LEU A 56 -14.68 -4.09 -7.22
C LEU A 56 -15.83 -3.09 -7.37
N PHE A 57 -15.52 -1.79 -7.45
CA PHE A 57 -16.52 -0.72 -7.37
C PHE A 57 -16.76 0.05 -8.66
N ASP A 58 -15.75 0.24 -9.51
CA ASP A 58 -15.86 1.04 -10.74
C ASP A 58 -16.13 0.23 -12.00
N ARG A 59 -15.86 -1.09 -12.01
CA ARG A 59 -16.19 -1.97 -13.16
C ARG A 59 -17.67 -1.97 -13.56
N HIS A 60 -18.56 -1.55 -12.65
CA HIS A 60 -20.01 -1.50 -12.87
C HIS A 60 -20.54 -0.07 -12.94
N ALA A 61 -19.69 0.95 -12.97
CA ALA A 61 -20.15 2.32 -13.23
C ALA A 61 -20.64 2.40 -14.69
N PRO A 62 -21.96 2.59 -14.94
CA PRO A 62 -22.45 2.77 -16.29
C PRO A 62 -22.14 4.21 -16.70
N GLY A 63 -21.26 4.38 -17.68
CA GLY A 63 -20.93 5.69 -18.28
C GLY A 63 -19.52 6.15 -17.97
N ALA A 64 -18.57 5.66 -18.75
CA ALA A 64 -17.39 6.41 -19.17
C ALA A 64 -17.50 6.61 -20.69
#